data_AF-A0A2E8FE51-F1
#
_entry.id   AF-A0A2E8FE51-F1
#
_cell.length_a   1.000
_cell.length_b   1.000
_cell.length_c   1.000
_cell.angle_alpha   90.00
_cell.angle_beta   90.00
_cell.angle_gamma   90.00
#
_symmetry.space_group_name_H-M   'P 1'
#
loop_
_entity.id
_entity.type
_entity.pdbx_description
1 polymer ?
#
loop_
_entity_poly.entity_id
_entity_poly.type
_entity_poly.pdbx_seq_one_letter_code
_entity_poly.pdbx_strand_id
1 'polypeptide(L)'
;MFRSVKLVFRFGLAQAPNMLAALIAVVSFGFIAVNFQSQPAGADLIDVASTDASSGLDVDFGAETDFGEEADFGEEADFGEEADFGEEADLGAEDGFEEDGEPVSDADESRPAVESGTGRMALLMQVLMLEKAETVLSRIPGYTATFSKQELVAADLTDEQVMQIKVRHKPFSVYMKWTTGHKGRQLLYVDGENNGKMLVKLGGWKKRLPALKLDPTGSMAMGESRYPITKVGLLELVRESLAIRRADLAKEQGVSCRLVENHEFDGRSCYAFVVDYADKTASARYRKSEVLIDHALGVPVVVRNFGWPAEASTAVGQAVDAETLVEFYTFRKIEFQRQIVRGTFDRSNKSYKF
;
A
#
# COMPACT_ATOMS: atom_id res chain seq x y z
N MET A 1 67.95 -7.34 -24.03
CA MET A 1 67.85 -7.74 -22.62
C MET A 1 67.43 -6.49 -21.82
N PHE A 2 66.13 -6.23 -21.72
CA PHE A 2 65.60 -5.06 -21.00
C PHE A 2 64.71 -5.56 -19.85
N ARG A 3 65.11 -5.21 -18.62
CA ARG A 3 64.46 -5.60 -17.36
C ARG A 3 63.24 -4.72 -17.10
N SER A 4 62.11 -5.35 -16.79
CA SER A 4 60.86 -4.71 -16.37
C SER A 4 61.00 -4.07 -14.98
N VAL A 5 60.56 -2.82 -14.85
CA VAL A 5 60.33 -2.14 -13.57
C VAL A 5 58.86 -2.34 -13.19
N LYS A 6 58.60 -3.03 -12.08
CA LYS A 6 57.27 -3.15 -11.46
C LYS A 6 57.02 -1.92 -10.59
N LEU A 7 56.00 -1.13 -10.93
CA LEU A 7 55.49 -0.06 -10.08
C LEU A 7 54.39 -0.64 -9.18
N VAL A 8 54.60 -0.61 -7.86
CA VAL A 8 53.64 -1.05 -6.84
C VAL A 8 52.91 0.18 -6.31
N PHE A 9 51.60 0.28 -6.56
CA PHE A 9 50.74 1.24 -5.86
C PHE A 9 50.06 0.54 -4.68
N ARG A 10 50.33 1.04 -3.47
CA ARG A 10 49.56 0.74 -2.26
C ARG A 10 48.35 1.67 -2.23
N PHE A 11 47.14 1.12 -2.31
CA PHE A 11 45.91 1.82 -1.91
C PHE A 11 45.49 1.35 -0.52
N GLY A 12 45.25 2.31 0.38
CA GLY A 12 44.73 2.07 1.72
C GLY A 12 43.28 1.62 1.67
N LEU A 13 42.96 0.61 2.48
CA LEU A 13 41.62 0.11 2.73
C LEU A 13 40.83 1.16 3.53
N ALA A 14 39.74 1.69 2.94
CA ALA A 14 38.62 2.25 3.69
C ALA A 14 37.36 1.50 3.27
N GLN A 15 36.63 1.02 4.26
CA GLN A 15 35.50 0.09 4.15
C GLN A 15 34.29 0.72 3.44
N ALA A 16 33.75 0.02 2.45
CA ALA A 16 32.36 0.14 2.00
C ALA A 16 31.90 -1.24 1.48
N PRO A 17 30.81 -1.84 2.01
CA PRO A 17 30.28 -3.06 1.42
C PRO A 17 29.10 -2.79 0.47
N ASN A 18 29.20 -3.48 -0.67
CA ASN A 18 28.12 -4.06 -1.47
C ASN A 18 27.63 -3.30 -2.70
N MET A 19 28.53 -3.30 -3.69
CA MET A 19 28.19 -3.53 -5.09
C MET A 19 27.55 -4.92 -5.28
N LEU A 20 26.26 -4.97 -5.57
CA LEU A 20 25.62 -6.07 -6.28
C LEU A 20 24.42 -5.54 -7.09
N ALA A 21 24.68 -4.59 -7.98
CA ALA A 21 23.66 -4.02 -8.89
C ALA A 21 24.22 -3.76 -10.30
N ALA A 22 25.29 -4.47 -10.68
CA ALA A 22 25.97 -4.25 -11.95
C ALA A 22 26.19 -5.57 -12.69
N LEU A 23 25.12 -6.30 -12.99
CA LEU A 23 25.12 -7.30 -14.05
C LEU A 23 23.66 -7.61 -14.44
N ILE A 24 23.20 -6.90 -15.47
CA ILE A 24 22.29 -7.30 -16.57
C ILE A 24 21.86 -5.97 -17.21
N ALA A 25 22.76 -5.44 -18.02
CA ALA A 25 22.44 -4.43 -19.02
C ALA A 25 23.17 -4.85 -20.29
N VAL A 26 22.50 -4.66 -21.43
CA VAL A 26 22.86 -5.03 -22.81
C VAL A 26 22.30 -6.38 -23.26
N VAL A 27 21.07 -6.37 -23.80
CA VAL A 27 20.84 -6.54 -25.24
C VAL A 27 19.60 -5.73 -25.63
N SER A 28 19.80 -4.71 -26.46
CA SER A 28 18.77 -4.13 -27.32
C SER A 28 18.97 -4.70 -28.72
N PHE A 29 17.90 -5.11 -29.43
CA PHE A 29 17.65 -4.79 -30.85
C PHE A 29 16.35 -5.47 -31.37
N GLY A 30 15.44 -4.63 -31.88
CA GLY A 30 14.76 -4.78 -33.19
C GLY A 30 13.82 -5.95 -33.50
N PHE A 31 12.52 -5.61 -33.59
CA PHE A 31 11.48 -6.07 -34.54
C PHE A 31 11.28 -7.58 -34.83
N ILE A 32 10.04 -8.05 -34.66
CA ILE A 32 9.19 -8.63 -35.73
C ILE A 32 7.72 -8.60 -35.26
N ALA A 33 6.84 -8.11 -36.12
CA ALA A 33 5.39 -8.23 -35.98
C ALA A 33 4.98 -9.68 -36.29
N VAL A 34 4.22 -10.32 -35.39
CA VAL A 34 3.43 -11.52 -35.72
C VAL A 34 2.04 -11.34 -35.15
N ASN A 35 1.05 -11.46 -36.03
CA ASN A 35 -0.37 -11.50 -35.74
C ASN A 35 -0.68 -12.58 -34.70
N PHE A 36 -1.47 -12.23 -33.67
CA PHE A 36 -2.15 -13.22 -32.86
C PHE A 36 -3.66 -12.99 -32.94
N GLN A 37 -4.34 -13.91 -33.62
CA GLN A 37 -5.79 -14.07 -33.55
C GLN A 37 -6.15 -14.48 -32.12
N SER A 38 -7.01 -13.70 -31.47
CA SER A 38 -7.66 -14.10 -30.23
C SER A 38 -8.71 -15.17 -30.54
N GLN A 39 -8.48 -16.41 -30.10
CA GLN A 39 -9.55 -17.40 -29.96
C GLN A 39 -10.08 -17.37 -28.51
N PRO A 40 -11.41 -17.31 -28.32
CA PRO A 40 -12.04 -17.52 -27.02
C PRO A 40 -12.24 -19.02 -26.77
N ALA A 41 -11.80 -19.50 -25.61
CA ALA A 41 -12.36 -20.71 -24.99
C ALA A 41 -13.39 -20.21 -23.96
N GLY A 42 -14.63 -20.67 -23.86
CA GLY A 42 -15.25 -21.92 -24.28
C GLY A 42 -16.26 -22.22 -23.16
N ALA A 43 -17.50 -21.75 -23.31
CA ALA A 43 -18.59 -22.08 -22.40
C ALA A 43 -19.41 -23.18 -23.06
N ASP A 44 -19.38 -24.36 -22.44
CA ASP A 44 -20.17 -25.51 -22.86
C ASP A 44 -21.67 -25.20 -22.73
N LEU A 45 -22.35 -25.36 -23.87
CA LEU A 45 -23.79 -25.46 -23.98
C LEU A 45 -24.21 -26.89 -23.64
N ILE A 46 -25.10 -27.05 -22.66
CA ILE A 46 -26.01 -28.19 -22.62
C ILE A 46 -27.42 -27.63 -22.86
N ASP A 47 -27.98 -28.09 -23.97
CA ASP A 47 -29.30 -27.76 -24.50
C ASP A 47 -30.28 -28.84 -24.04
N VAL A 48 -31.37 -28.45 -23.35
CA VAL A 48 -32.57 -29.29 -23.22
C VAL A 48 -33.80 -28.39 -23.36
N ALA A 49 -34.58 -28.71 -24.37
CA ALA A 49 -35.73 -27.97 -24.84
C ALA A 49 -36.98 -28.09 -23.94
N SER A 50 -37.71 -26.97 -23.86
CA SER A 50 -39.16 -26.77 -23.82
C SER A 50 -40.06 -27.62 -22.89
N THR A 51 -40.84 -26.95 -22.05
CA THR A 51 -42.33 -27.06 -22.03
C THR A 51 -42.96 -25.95 -21.18
N ASP A 52 -44.06 -25.41 -21.69
CA ASP A 52 -44.91 -24.37 -21.07
C ASP A 52 -45.54 -24.84 -19.75
N ALA A 53 -45.64 -23.95 -18.76
CA ALA A 53 -46.77 -23.87 -17.83
C ALA A 53 -46.78 -22.56 -17.03
N SER A 54 -47.92 -21.89 -17.07
CA SER A 54 -48.28 -20.69 -16.32
C SER A 54 -48.48 -20.96 -14.82
N SER A 55 -47.91 -20.11 -13.98
CA SER A 55 -48.44 -19.66 -12.68
C SER A 55 -47.53 -18.49 -12.26
N GLY A 56 -47.96 -17.23 -12.15
CA GLY A 56 -49.14 -16.74 -11.47
C GLY A 56 -48.75 -16.49 -10.02
N LEU A 57 -48.21 -15.30 -9.71
CA LEU A 57 -48.30 -14.60 -8.43
C LEU A 57 -47.65 -13.20 -8.58
N ASP A 58 -48.52 -12.18 -8.67
CA ASP A 58 -48.20 -10.76 -8.50
C ASP A 58 -47.91 -10.47 -7.01
N VAL A 59 -46.87 -9.69 -6.72
CA VAL A 59 -46.89 -8.77 -5.57
C VAL A 59 -46.09 -7.51 -5.89
N ASP A 60 -46.82 -6.41 -5.90
CA ASP A 60 -46.43 -5.00 -5.99
C ASP A 60 -45.69 -4.54 -4.72
N PHE A 61 -44.75 -3.60 -4.84
CA PHE A 61 -44.27 -2.81 -3.69
C PHE A 61 -43.91 -1.39 -4.16
N GLY A 62 -44.93 -0.54 -4.21
CA GLY A 62 -44.79 0.90 -4.06
C GLY A 62 -44.76 1.33 -2.59
N ALA A 63 -44.35 2.60 -2.40
CA ALA A 63 -44.43 3.46 -1.22
C ALA A 63 -43.25 3.46 -0.22
N GLU A 64 -42.40 4.48 -0.40
CA GLU A 64 -42.16 5.59 0.56
C GLU A 64 -42.22 5.21 2.06
N THR A 65 -41.08 5.32 2.74
CA THR A 65 -41.05 5.61 4.17
C THR A 65 -40.25 6.88 4.43
N ASP A 66 -41.01 7.84 4.92
CA ASP A 66 -40.70 9.12 5.52
C ASP A 66 -39.68 8.97 6.67
N PHE A 67 -38.63 9.80 6.67
CA PHE A 67 -37.75 9.98 7.82
C PHE A 67 -37.77 11.46 8.19
N GLY A 68 -38.76 11.81 9.01
CA GLY A 68 -38.84 13.07 9.72
C GLY A 68 -38.24 12.99 11.13
N GLU A 69 -37.72 14.14 11.55
CA GLU A 69 -37.41 14.61 12.91
C GLU A 69 -36.08 14.21 13.60
N GLU A 70 -35.10 15.10 13.42
CA GLU A 70 -34.49 15.93 14.48
C GLU A 70 -34.15 15.23 15.81
N ALA A 71 -32.87 14.87 15.96
CA ALA A 71 -32.23 14.81 17.27
C ALA A 71 -31.30 16.02 17.41
N ASP A 72 -31.83 17.05 18.07
CA ASP A 72 -31.11 18.17 18.65
C ASP A 72 -30.06 17.64 19.65
N PHE A 73 -28.77 17.86 19.38
CA PHE A 73 -27.72 17.70 20.38
C PHE A 73 -27.09 19.06 20.59
N GLY A 74 -27.59 19.72 21.63
CA GLY A 74 -27.17 21.03 22.07
C GLY A 74 -25.69 21.11 22.47
N GLU A 75 -25.26 22.37 22.41
CA GLU A 75 -24.06 23.02 22.94
C GLU A 75 -23.30 22.36 24.10
N GLU A 76 -21.97 22.49 23.99
CA GLU A 76 -20.97 22.61 25.07
C GLU A 76 -20.70 21.37 25.94
N ALA A 77 -19.63 20.65 25.58
CA ALA A 77 -18.78 19.98 26.56
C ALA A 77 -17.31 20.32 26.26
N ASP A 78 -16.88 21.44 26.85
CA ASP A 78 -15.48 21.73 27.14
C ASP A 78 -14.97 20.67 28.14
N PHE A 79 -13.92 19.95 27.76
CA PHE A 79 -13.10 19.17 28.68
C PHE A 79 -11.64 19.34 28.26
N GLY A 80 -11.08 20.47 28.69
CA GLY A 80 -9.65 20.66 28.80
C GLY A 80 -9.05 19.87 29.96
N GLU A 81 -7.73 19.70 29.84
CA GLU A 81 -6.72 19.44 30.87
C GLU A 81 -6.67 18.09 31.61
N GLU A 82 -5.49 17.46 31.45
CA GLU A 82 -4.77 16.62 32.43
C GLU A 82 -5.44 15.30 32.86
N ALA A 83 -5.15 14.22 32.12
CA ALA A 83 -5.10 12.88 32.71
C ALA A 83 -3.64 12.56 33.07
N ASP A 84 -3.27 12.99 34.27
CA ASP A 84 -2.10 12.57 35.04
C ASP A 84 -2.16 11.05 35.28
N PHE A 85 -1.21 10.29 34.72
CA PHE A 85 -1.06 8.87 34.98
C PHE A 85 -0.13 8.68 36.18
N GLY A 86 -0.71 8.88 37.37
CA GLY A 86 -0.06 8.66 38.64
C GLY A 86 0.25 7.18 38.91
N GLU A 87 1.53 6.94 39.17
CA GLU A 87 2.17 6.04 40.16
C GLU A 87 1.39 4.86 40.80
N GLU A 88 2.10 3.73 40.78
CA GLU A 88 2.15 2.64 41.78
C GLU A 88 0.89 1.78 42.03
N ALA A 89 0.88 0.60 41.39
CA ALA A 89 0.23 -0.59 41.95
C ALA A 89 1.30 -1.53 42.53
N ASP A 90 1.50 -1.35 43.84
CA ASP A 90 2.22 -2.23 44.76
C ASP A 90 1.65 -3.66 44.73
N LEU A 91 2.44 -4.62 44.27
CA LEU A 91 2.20 -6.05 44.43
C LEU A 91 3.42 -6.69 45.10
N GLY A 92 3.53 -6.49 46.42
CA GLY A 92 3.75 -7.55 47.41
C GLY A 92 4.87 -8.55 47.16
N ALA A 93 6.01 -8.30 47.81
CA ALA A 93 7.01 -9.28 48.23
C ALA A 93 6.41 -10.23 49.31
N GLU A 94 6.89 -11.43 49.65
CA GLU A 94 8.18 -12.12 49.55
C GLU A 94 7.96 -13.65 49.47
N ASP A 95 8.94 -14.40 48.94
CA ASP A 95 9.69 -15.41 49.71
C ASP A 95 10.83 -15.95 48.84
N GLY A 96 12.06 -15.82 49.35
CA GLY A 96 13.30 -16.15 48.65
C GLY A 96 13.64 -17.63 48.67
N PHE A 97 14.53 -18.05 47.77
CA PHE A 97 15.47 -19.15 47.98
C PHE A 97 16.67 -19.01 47.02
N GLU A 98 17.78 -19.56 47.50
CA GLU A 98 19.19 -19.25 47.22
C GLU A 98 19.71 -19.57 45.82
N GLU A 99 20.80 -18.86 45.51
CA GLU A 99 21.65 -18.90 44.32
C GLU A 99 22.70 -20.02 44.45
N ASP A 100 22.80 -20.91 43.46
CA ASP A 100 24.00 -21.71 43.18
C ASP A 100 24.07 -21.96 41.66
N GLY A 101 25.17 -21.53 41.03
CA GLY A 101 25.40 -21.65 39.59
C GLY A 101 26.12 -22.93 39.19
N GLU A 102 25.91 -23.36 37.95
CA GLU A 102 26.93 -23.74 36.94
C GLU A 102 26.24 -24.04 35.58
N PRO A 103 26.93 -23.87 34.43
CA PRO A 103 26.32 -23.74 33.11
C PRO A 103 26.31 -25.04 32.28
N VAL A 104 25.26 -25.30 31.51
CA VAL A 104 25.29 -26.38 30.49
C VAL A 104 24.43 -26.10 29.25
N SER A 105 25.15 -26.06 28.11
CA SER A 105 24.88 -26.56 26.75
C SER A 105 23.56 -26.32 26.01
N ASP A 106 23.76 -25.83 24.79
CA ASP A 106 23.01 -25.92 23.53
C ASP A 106 21.79 -26.85 23.40
N ALA A 107 20.85 -26.32 22.60
CA ALA A 107 19.76 -26.97 21.87
C ALA A 107 18.49 -27.33 22.67
N ASP A 108 17.46 -26.49 22.53
CA ASP A 108 16.15 -27.04 22.11
C ASP A 108 15.34 -26.02 21.30
N GLU A 109 14.92 -26.50 20.14
CA GLU A 109 14.06 -25.89 19.17
C GLU A 109 12.62 -26.22 19.58
N SER A 110 12.05 -25.44 20.48
CA SER A 110 10.62 -25.56 20.80
C SER A 110 10.02 -24.19 21.10
N ARG A 111 9.31 -23.63 20.11
CA ARG A 111 8.38 -22.51 20.33
C ARG A 111 7.30 -22.95 21.31
N PRO A 112 7.02 -22.23 22.40
CA PRO A 112 5.75 -22.41 23.09
C PRO A 112 4.67 -21.59 22.36
N ALA A 113 3.59 -22.26 22.01
CA ALA A 113 2.36 -21.66 21.53
C ALA A 113 1.71 -20.82 22.66
N VAL A 114 2.12 -19.55 22.81
CA VAL A 114 1.49 -18.56 23.71
C VAL A 114 1.43 -17.14 23.08
N GLU A 115 1.49 -17.00 21.74
CA GLU A 115 1.46 -15.69 21.06
C GLU A 115 0.09 -15.22 20.55
N SER A 116 -0.96 -16.05 20.67
CA SER A 116 -2.26 -15.79 20.02
C SER A 116 -2.97 -14.52 20.52
N GLY A 117 -2.83 -14.19 21.81
CA GLY A 117 -3.45 -13.00 22.42
C GLY A 117 -2.84 -11.67 21.97
N THR A 118 -1.51 -11.57 22.00
CA THR A 118 -0.78 -10.35 21.61
C THR A 118 -0.95 -10.05 20.12
N GLY A 119 -0.93 -11.08 19.27
CA GLY A 119 -1.10 -10.88 17.84
C GLY A 119 -2.52 -10.45 17.44
N ARG A 120 -3.55 -11.00 18.09
CA ARG A 120 -4.92 -10.55 17.87
C ARG A 120 -5.14 -9.12 18.33
N MET A 121 -4.55 -8.72 19.46
CA MET A 121 -4.59 -7.34 19.94
C MET A 121 -3.88 -6.37 18.99
N ALA A 122 -2.71 -6.73 18.47
CA ALA A 122 -2.00 -5.93 17.47
C ALA A 122 -2.86 -5.73 16.19
N LEU A 123 -3.53 -6.80 15.74
CA LEU A 123 -4.45 -6.72 14.59
C LEU A 123 -5.66 -5.81 14.87
N LEU A 124 -6.25 -5.91 16.06
CA LEU A 124 -7.35 -5.04 16.49
C LEU A 124 -6.91 -3.57 16.56
N MET A 125 -5.75 -3.30 17.16
CA MET A 125 -5.17 -1.96 17.21
C MET A 125 -4.96 -1.39 15.80
N GLN A 126 -4.46 -2.20 14.86
CA GLN A 126 -4.31 -1.77 13.47
C GLN A 126 -5.65 -1.34 12.86
N VAL A 127 -6.72 -2.10 13.07
CA VAL A 127 -8.06 -1.75 12.58
C VAL A 127 -8.53 -0.43 13.18
N LEU A 128 -8.44 -0.26 14.50
CA LEU A 128 -8.87 0.98 15.17
C LEU A 128 -8.09 2.20 14.67
N MET A 129 -6.78 2.08 14.47
CA MET A 129 -5.96 3.16 13.91
C MET A 129 -6.36 3.51 12.49
N LEU A 130 -6.64 2.51 11.66
CA LEU A 130 -7.07 2.73 10.28
C LEU A 130 -8.49 3.34 10.23
N GLU A 131 -9.41 2.98 11.12
CA GLU A 131 -10.75 3.59 11.21
C GLU A 131 -10.66 5.07 11.59
N LYS A 132 -9.77 5.40 12.54
CA LYS A 132 -9.46 6.78 12.91
C LYS A 132 -8.84 7.54 11.72
N ALA A 133 -7.91 6.91 11.00
CA ALA A 133 -7.30 7.49 9.80
C ALA A 133 -8.35 7.79 8.72
N GLU A 134 -9.28 6.86 8.47
CA GLU A 134 -10.37 7.05 7.50
C GLU A 134 -11.24 8.25 7.88
N THR A 135 -11.60 8.35 9.17
CA THR A 135 -12.43 9.44 9.69
C THR A 135 -11.74 10.80 9.49
N VAL A 136 -10.46 10.89 9.83
CA VAL A 136 -9.67 12.13 9.66
C VAL A 136 -9.54 12.49 8.18
N LEU A 137 -9.11 11.54 7.35
CA LEU A 137 -8.89 11.76 5.93
C LEU A 137 -10.18 12.14 5.20
N SER A 138 -11.31 11.55 5.56
CA SER A 138 -12.61 11.86 4.94
C SER A 138 -13.11 13.29 5.24
N ARG A 139 -12.63 13.91 6.33
CA ARG A 139 -13.02 15.26 6.76
C ARG A 139 -12.12 16.36 6.20
N ILE A 140 -10.89 16.04 5.80
CA ILE A 140 -10.01 17.03 5.19
C ILE A 140 -10.29 17.19 3.69
N PRO A 141 -10.18 18.41 3.15
CA PRO A 141 -10.34 18.66 1.71
C PRO A 141 -9.37 17.87 0.82
N GLY A 142 -8.15 17.62 1.31
CA GLY A 142 -7.09 16.96 0.54
C GLY A 142 -5.72 17.18 1.14
N TYR A 143 -4.67 16.78 0.42
CA TYR A 143 -3.29 16.87 0.88
C TYR A 143 -2.29 16.90 -0.28
N THR A 144 -1.05 17.28 0.04
CA THR A 144 0.10 17.10 -0.84
C THR A 144 1.09 16.15 -0.18
N ALA A 145 1.87 15.42 -0.98
CA ALA A 145 2.93 14.55 -0.47
C ALA A 145 3.98 14.27 -1.55
N THR A 146 5.12 13.74 -1.11
CA THR A 146 6.01 12.96 -1.97
C THR A 146 5.60 11.49 -1.88
N PHE A 147 5.06 10.96 -2.96
CA PHE A 147 4.68 9.56 -3.09
C PHE A 147 5.81 8.80 -3.78
N SER A 148 6.11 7.59 -3.31
CA SER A 148 6.94 6.64 -4.05
C SER A 148 6.22 5.31 -4.17
N LYS A 149 6.36 4.66 -5.33
CA LYS A 149 5.77 3.37 -5.62
C LYS A 149 6.71 2.43 -6.35
N GLN A 150 6.64 1.16 -5.99
CA GLN A 150 7.06 0.00 -6.76
C GLN A 150 5.92 -1.01 -6.75
N GLU A 151 5.66 -1.61 -7.90
CA GLU A 151 4.51 -2.49 -8.12
C GLU A 151 4.90 -3.62 -9.07
N LEU A 152 4.42 -4.83 -8.78
CA LEU A 152 4.45 -5.97 -9.70
C LEU A 152 3.34 -5.81 -10.74
N VAL A 153 3.73 -5.49 -11.97
CA VAL A 153 2.84 -5.24 -13.11
C VAL A 153 3.27 -6.15 -14.25
N ALA A 154 2.32 -6.89 -14.84
CA ALA A 154 2.60 -7.87 -15.91
C ALA A 154 3.72 -8.87 -15.57
N ALA A 155 3.77 -9.32 -14.30
CA ALA A 155 4.76 -10.24 -13.72
C ALA A 155 6.16 -9.65 -13.44
N ASP A 156 6.40 -8.37 -13.74
CA ASP A 156 7.67 -7.71 -13.47
C ASP A 156 7.52 -6.63 -12.38
N LEU A 157 8.49 -6.59 -11.45
CA LEU A 157 8.54 -5.54 -10.44
C LEU A 157 9.10 -4.27 -11.08
N THR A 158 8.33 -3.19 -11.01
CA THR A 158 8.74 -1.91 -11.57
C THR A 158 9.89 -1.26 -10.77
N ASP A 159 10.74 -0.50 -11.47
CA ASP A 159 11.68 0.42 -10.83
C ASP A 159 10.95 1.40 -9.89
N GLU A 160 11.63 1.86 -8.84
CA GLU A 160 11.06 2.86 -7.93
C GLU A 160 10.73 4.16 -8.66
N GLN A 161 9.46 4.53 -8.60
CA GLN A 161 8.96 5.79 -9.11
C GLN A 161 8.63 6.73 -7.96
N VAL A 162 9.23 7.92 -7.96
CA VAL A 162 8.98 8.98 -7.00
C VAL A 162 8.27 10.14 -7.70
N MET A 163 7.21 10.66 -7.10
CA MET A 163 6.41 11.76 -7.62
C MET A 163 5.90 12.69 -6.53
N GLN A 164 5.69 13.95 -6.89
CA GLN A 164 4.86 14.84 -6.11
C GLN A 164 3.40 14.53 -6.41
N ILE A 165 2.59 14.33 -5.38
CA ILE A 165 1.15 14.09 -5.49
C ILE A 165 0.37 15.22 -4.81
N LYS A 166 -0.75 15.61 -5.42
CA LYS A 166 -1.80 16.42 -4.81
C LYS A 166 -3.10 15.67 -4.92
N VAL A 167 -3.83 15.56 -3.82
CA VAL A 167 -5.13 14.91 -3.76
C VAL A 167 -6.16 15.91 -3.23
N ARG A 168 -7.34 15.93 -3.85
CA ARG A 168 -8.57 16.52 -3.30
C ARG A 168 -9.59 15.40 -3.18
N HIS A 169 -10.28 15.30 -2.05
CA HIS A 169 -11.23 14.22 -1.81
C HIS A 169 -12.59 14.46 -2.46
N LYS A 170 -13.06 15.72 -2.58
CA LYS A 170 -14.36 16.05 -3.18
C LYS A 170 -14.32 17.32 -4.07
N PRO A 171 -14.76 17.24 -5.35
CA PRO A 171 -14.81 16.00 -6.12
C PRO A 171 -13.41 15.35 -6.14
N PHE A 172 -13.35 14.03 -6.22
CA PHE A 172 -12.07 13.33 -6.15
C PHE A 172 -11.17 13.79 -7.28
N SER A 173 -9.95 14.21 -6.96
CA SER A 173 -9.03 14.78 -7.95
C SER A 173 -7.59 14.53 -7.57
N VAL A 174 -6.79 14.23 -8.58
CA VAL A 174 -5.40 13.84 -8.41
C VAL A 174 -4.55 14.58 -9.43
N TYR A 175 -3.48 15.19 -8.95
CA TYR A 175 -2.37 15.66 -9.78
C TYR A 175 -1.10 14.95 -9.35
N MET A 176 -0.34 14.44 -10.31
CA MET A 176 0.97 13.84 -10.07
C MET A 176 2.02 14.41 -11.00
N LYS A 177 3.25 14.51 -10.50
CA LYS A 177 4.43 14.86 -11.29
C LYS A 177 5.64 14.02 -10.89
N TRP A 178 6.12 13.20 -11.81
CA TRP A 178 7.24 12.27 -11.60
C TRP A 178 8.57 13.00 -11.51
N THR A 179 9.38 12.66 -10.51
CA THR A 179 10.76 13.12 -10.31
C THR A 179 11.78 12.05 -10.67
N THR A 180 11.45 10.77 -10.52
CA THR A 180 12.25 9.60 -10.96
C THR A 180 11.42 8.68 -11.86
N GLY A 181 12.06 7.70 -12.51
CA GLY A 181 11.44 6.86 -13.54
C GLY A 181 10.99 7.70 -14.74
N HIS A 182 9.71 8.02 -14.83
CA HIS A 182 9.12 8.86 -15.88
C HIS A 182 9.32 10.37 -15.65
N LYS A 183 10.54 10.79 -15.31
CA LYS A 183 10.87 12.16 -14.89
C LYS A 183 10.23 13.24 -15.79
N GLY A 184 9.45 14.12 -15.16
CA GLY A 184 8.75 15.22 -15.79
C GLY A 184 7.37 14.89 -16.37
N ARG A 185 6.95 13.61 -16.36
CA ARG A 185 5.57 13.23 -16.67
C ARG A 185 4.63 13.89 -15.67
N GLN A 186 3.47 14.35 -16.16
CA GLN A 186 2.40 14.88 -15.33
C GLN A 186 1.10 14.15 -15.63
N LEU A 187 0.30 13.93 -14.59
CA LEU A 187 -1.02 13.33 -14.68
C LEU A 187 -2.02 14.23 -13.95
N LEU A 188 -3.18 14.43 -14.56
CA LEU A 188 -4.33 15.09 -13.95
C LEU A 188 -5.56 14.22 -14.13
N TYR A 189 -6.24 13.92 -13.02
CA TYR A 189 -7.52 13.27 -13.00
C TYR A 189 -8.48 14.08 -12.12
N VAL A 190 -9.70 14.27 -12.60
CA VAL A 190 -10.77 14.94 -11.86
C VAL A 190 -12.04 14.15 -12.14
N ASP A 191 -12.63 13.61 -11.08
CA ASP A 191 -13.86 12.86 -11.17
C ASP A 191 -14.99 13.73 -11.72
N GLY A 192 -15.80 13.16 -12.62
CA GLY A 192 -16.85 13.88 -13.36
C GLY A 192 -16.36 14.82 -14.48
N GLU A 193 -15.05 15.02 -14.67
CA GLU A 193 -14.51 15.84 -15.76
C GLU A 193 -13.82 15.01 -16.85
N ASN A 194 -13.48 15.66 -17.97
CA ASN A 194 -12.71 15.08 -19.09
C ASN A 194 -13.30 13.77 -19.64
N ASN A 195 -14.63 13.60 -19.57
CA ASN A 195 -15.35 12.38 -19.92
C ASN A 195 -14.86 11.15 -19.13
N GLY A 196 -14.55 11.33 -17.84
CA GLY A 196 -14.01 10.29 -16.95
C GLY A 196 -12.56 9.91 -17.23
N LYS A 197 -11.86 10.62 -18.14
CA LYS A 197 -10.49 10.29 -18.55
C LYS A 197 -9.46 11.07 -17.75
N MET A 198 -8.31 10.46 -17.52
CA MET A 198 -7.13 11.16 -17.02
C MET A 198 -6.35 11.80 -18.17
N LEU A 199 -5.78 12.97 -17.90
CA LEU A 199 -4.86 13.64 -18.81
C LEU A 199 -3.43 13.27 -18.44
N VAL A 200 -2.65 12.82 -19.40
CA VAL A 200 -1.24 12.44 -19.18
C VAL A 200 -0.34 13.21 -20.12
N LYS A 201 0.54 14.03 -19.56
CA LYS A 201 1.58 14.75 -20.27
C LYS A 201 2.91 14.02 -20.08
N LEU A 202 3.52 13.58 -21.17
CA LEU A 202 4.80 12.85 -21.11
C LEU A 202 5.98 13.76 -20.73
N GLY A 203 6.98 13.19 -20.06
CA GLY A 203 8.23 13.85 -19.68
C GLY A 203 9.31 13.84 -20.77
N GLY A 204 10.51 14.32 -20.41
CA GLY A 204 11.68 14.28 -21.28
C GLY A 204 11.50 14.97 -22.64
N TRP A 205 12.05 14.37 -23.71
CA TRP A 205 11.90 14.88 -25.08
C TRP A 205 10.46 14.77 -25.61
N LYS A 206 9.65 13.86 -25.03
CA LYS A 206 8.24 13.65 -25.40
C LYS A 206 7.31 14.75 -24.85
N LYS A 207 7.80 15.68 -24.02
CA LYS A 207 7.01 16.82 -23.48
C LYS A 207 6.40 17.74 -24.54
N ARG A 208 6.90 17.71 -25.78
CA ARG A 208 6.35 18.47 -26.91
C ARG A 208 5.06 17.87 -27.48
N LEU A 209 4.77 16.60 -27.19
CA LEU A 209 3.55 15.94 -27.66
C LEU A 209 2.33 16.43 -26.87
N PRO A 210 1.13 16.47 -27.49
CA PRO A 210 -0.11 16.78 -26.77
C PRO A 210 -0.35 15.85 -25.57
N ALA A 211 -1.13 16.30 -24.59
CA ALA A 211 -1.56 15.44 -23.50
C ALA A 211 -2.44 14.29 -24.02
N LEU A 212 -2.14 13.08 -23.55
CA LEU A 212 -2.94 11.89 -23.83
C LEU A 212 -4.19 11.91 -22.94
N LYS A 213 -5.33 11.43 -23.48
CA LYS A 213 -6.56 11.23 -22.72
C LYS A 213 -6.77 9.74 -22.53
N LEU A 214 -6.51 9.25 -21.33
CA LEU A 214 -6.51 7.82 -21.04
C LEU A 214 -7.70 7.44 -20.16
N ASP A 215 -8.30 6.30 -20.44
CA ASP A 215 -9.24 5.68 -19.51
C ASP A 215 -8.45 5.19 -18.28
N PRO A 216 -8.82 5.58 -17.05
CA PRO A 216 -8.21 5.11 -15.81
C PRO A 216 -8.06 3.60 -15.69
N THR A 217 -8.98 2.83 -16.28
CA THR A 217 -9.01 1.36 -16.20
C THR A 217 -8.55 0.69 -17.51
N GLY A 218 -8.27 1.49 -18.54
CA GLY A 218 -7.82 0.98 -19.83
C GLY A 218 -6.43 0.36 -19.79
N SER A 219 -6.16 -0.56 -20.71
CA SER A 219 -4.89 -1.32 -20.78
C SER A 219 -3.64 -0.44 -20.76
N MET A 220 -3.65 0.74 -21.42
CA MET A 220 -2.50 1.64 -21.39
C MET A 220 -2.25 2.29 -20.02
N ALA A 221 -3.31 2.53 -19.23
CA ALA A 221 -3.17 3.08 -17.88
C ALA A 221 -2.70 2.00 -16.90
N MET A 222 -3.33 0.82 -16.98
CA MET A 222 -3.06 -0.31 -16.12
C MET A 222 -1.76 -1.05 -16.47
N GLY A 223 -1.22 -0.84 -17.68
CA GLY A 223 0.07 -1.41 -18.08
C GLY A 223 1.28 -0.87 -17.28
N GLU A 224 1.10 0.19 -16.50
CA GLU A 224 2.15 0.76 -15.63
C GLU A 224 1.67 0.90 -14.17
N SER A 225 0.54 0.30 -13.80
CA SER A 225 -0.05 0.45 -12.47
C SER A 225 -0.89 -0.75 -12.05
N ARG A 226 -0.75 -1.18 -10.80
CA ARG A 226 -1.57 -2.26 -10.22
C ARG A 226 -3.01 -1.83 -9.97
N TYR A 227 -3.23 -0.55 -9.73
CA TYR A 227 -4.57 0.04 -9.50
C TYR A 227 -4.81 1.23 -10.41
N PRO A 228 -6.08 1.49 -10.79
CA PRO A 228 -6.44 2.68 -11.52
C PRO A 228 -6.20 3.93 -10.67
N ILE A 229 -6.03 5.08 -11.32
CA ILE A 229 -5.82 6.37 -10.63
C ILE A 229 -6.99 6.72 -9.68
N THR A 230 -8.18 6.14 -9.88
CA THR A 230 -9.34 6.31 -9.02
C THR A 230 -9.16 5.72 -7.62
N LYS A 231 -8.16 4.85 -7.41
CA LYS A 231 -7.84 4.21 -6.11
C LYS A 231 -6.58 4.75 -5.45
N VAL A 232 -6.04 5.87 -5.92
CA VAL A 232 -4.80 6.40 -5.36
C VAL A 232 -5.03 7.33 -4.17
N GLY A 233 -4.08 7.30 -3.24
CA GLY A 233 -4.02 8.22 -2.12
C GLY A 233 -4.28 7.54 -0.78
N LEU A 234 -4.06 8.28 0.31
CA LEU A 234 -4.10 7.77 1.67
C LEU A 234 -5.49 7.24 2.04
N LEU A 235 -6.56 7.92 1.63
CA LEU A 235 -7.93 7.53 1.99
C LEU A 235 -8.31 6.18 1.35
N GLU A 236 -8.03 6.00 0.07
CA GLU A 236 -8.31 4.74 -0.63
C GLU A 236 -7.41 3.60 -0.12
N LEU A 237 -6.14 3.90 0.16
CA LEU A 237 -5.22 2.94 0.79
C LEU A 237 -5.73 2.48 2.16
N VAL A 238 -6.22 3.41 2.99
CA VAL A 238 -6.79 3.10 4.31
C VAL A 238 -8.04 2.24 4.18
N ARG A 239 -8.95 2.57 3.26
CA ARG A 239 -10.18 1.79 3.02
C ARG A 239 -9.91 0.36 2.57
N GLU A 240 -9.01 0.18 1.61
CA GLU A 240 -8.59 -1.15 1.14
C GLU A 240 -7.92 -1.94 2.28
N SER A 241 -7.05 -1.28 3.07
CA SER A 241 -6.41 -1.89 4.23
C SER A 241 -7.42 -2.30 5.31
N LEU A 242 -8.42 -1.46 5.58
CA LEU A 242 -9.51 -1.76 6.52
C LEU A 242 -10.33 -2.97 6.09
N ALA A 243 -10.70 -3.04 4.81
CA ALA A 243 -11.46 -4.16 4.27
C ALA A 243 -10.71 -5.49 4.49
N ILE A 244 -9.40 -5.51 4.19
CA ILE A 244 -8.54 -6.68 4.42
C ILE A 244 -8.47 -7.01 5.92
N ARG A 245 -8.18 -6.01 6.77
CA ARG A 245 -7.95 -6.25 8.20
C ARG A 245 -9.19 -6.64 8.98
N ARG A 246 -10.37 -6.12 8.61
CA ARG A 246 -11.66 -6.59 9.17
C ARG A 246 -11.93 -8.04 8.79
N ALA A 247 -11.66 -8.43 7.54
CA ALA A 247 -11.76 -9.82 7.11
C ALA A 247 -10.76 -10.73 7.84
N ASP A 248 -9.58 -10.21 8.19
CA ASP A 248 -8.59 -10.94 8.97
C ASP A 248 -9.01 -11.15 10.42
N LEU A 249 -9.61 -10.15 11.08
CA LEU A 249 -10.14 -10.28 12.45
C LEU A 249 -11.25 -11.33 12.58
N ALA A 250 -12.01 -11.54 11.50
CA ALA A 250 -13.06 -12.55 11.43
C ALA A 250 -12.52 -13.99 11.33
N LYS A 251 -11.21 -14.18 11.10
CA LYS A 251 -10.57 -15.51 11.08
C LYS A 251 -10.13 -15.89 12.48
N GLU A 252 -10.33 -17.16 12.82
CA GLU A 252 -9.87 -17.73 14.09
C GLU A 252 -8.39 -18.12 14.04
N GLN A 253 -7.89 -18.51 12.87
CA GLN A 253 -6.53 -19.01 12.66
C GLN A 253 -5.97 -18.60 11.29
N GLY A 254 -4.66 -18.83 11.09
CA GLY A 254 -3.99 -18.60 9.80
C GLY A 254 -3.55 -17.16 9.56
N VAL A 255 -3.81 -16.24 10.48
CA VAL A 255 -3.32 -14.86 10.48
C VAL A 255 -2.58 -14.59 11.77
N SER A 256 -1.36 -14.07 11.67
CA SER A 256 -0.60 -13.55 12.81
C SER A 256 -0.23 -12.10 12.54
N CYS A 257 -0.32 -11.26 13.56
CA CYS A 257 0.07 -9.85 13.47
C CYS A 257 1.08 -9.55 14.57
N ARG A 258 2.11 -8.79 14.24
CA ARG A 258 3.11 -8.29 15.18
C ARG A 258 3.12 -6.78 15.13
N LEU A 259 3.08 -6.16 16.30
CA LEU A 259 3.31 -4.74 16.47
C LEU A 259 4.77 -4.51 16.86
N VAL A 260 5.43 -3.60 16.16
CA VAL A 260 6.71 -3.03 16.58
C VAL A 260 6.49 -1.54 16.83
N GLU A 261 6.65 -1.13 18.07
CA GLU A 261 6.55 0.27 18.47
C GLU A 261 7.82 1.03 18.10
N ASN A 262 7.69 2.34 17.85
CA ASN A 262 8.80 3.26 17.61
C ASN A 262 9.69 2.89 16.41
N HIS A 263 9.14 2.27 15.37
CA HIS A 263 9.85 2.08 14.11
C HIS A 263 10.04 3.44 13.42
N GLU A 264 11.26 3.80 13.03
CA GLU A 264 11.51 5.07 12.33
C GLU A 264 11.27 4.95 10.82
N PHE A 265 10.64 5.97 10.22
CA PHE A 265 10.60 6.19 8.78
C PHE A 265 10.69 7.69 8.48
N ASP A 266 11.67 8.10 7.65
CA ASP A 266 11.87 9.49 7.22
C ASP A 266 12.00 10.47 8.40
N GLY A 267 12.67 10.06 9.48
CA GLY A 267 12.83 10.84 10.72
C GLY A 267 11.56 10.93 11.59
N ARG A 268 10.57 10.06 11.36
CA ARG A 268 9.30 10.04 12.09
C ARG A 268 9.06 8.69 12.76
N SER A 269 8.58 8.71 14.00
CA SER A 269 8.23 7.51 14.74
C SER A 269 6.90 6.92 14.27
N CYS A 270 6.86 5.61 14.07
CA CYS A 270 5.72 4.87 13.53
C CYS A 270 5.44 3.60 14.34
N TYR A 271 4.17 3.20 14.35
CA TYR A 271 3.76 1.84 14.68
C TYR A 271 3.92 0.98 13.42
N ALA A 272 4.73 -0.06 13.47
CA ALA A 272 4.87 -1.02 12.39
C ALA A 272 4.04 -2.27 12.68
N PHE A 273 3.04 -2.52 11.83
CA PHE A 273 2.23 -3.73 11.87
C PHE A 273 2.72 -4.69 10.79
N VAL A 274 3.14 -5.88 11.21
CA VAL A 274 3.57 -6.96 10.31
C VAL A 274 2.57 -8.09 10.42
N VAL A 275 1.82 -8.34 9.34
CA VAL A 275 0.85 -9.42 9.25
C VAL A 275 1.40 -10.52 8.36
N ASP A 276 1.51 -11.73 8.91
CA ASP A 276 1.92 -12.94 8.21
C ASP A 276 0.72 -13.90 8.10
N TYR A 277 0.51 -14.42 6.89
CA TYR A 277 -0.51 -15.39 6.56
C TYR A 277 0.12 -16.78 6.46
N ALA A 278 -0.55 -17.79 7.04
CA ALA A 278 -0.02 -19.15 7.08
C ALA A 278 0.05 -19.81 5.69
N ASP A 279 -0.97 -19.60 4.86
CA ASP A 279 -1.10 -20.20 3.53
C ASP A 279 -2.04 -19.40 2.60
N LYS A 280 -2.17 -19.87 1.36
CA LYS A 280 -3.06 -19.29 0.33
C LYS A 280 -4.55 -19.35 0.68
N THR A 281 -4.97 -20.19 1.64
CA THR A 281 -6.36 -20.23 2.11
C THR A 281 -6.63 -19.08 3.09
N ALA A 282 -5.67 -18.77 3.96
CA ALA A 282 -5.75 -17.61 4.84
C ALA A 282 -5.69 -16.29 4.07
N SER A 283 -4.90 -16.23 2.99
CA SER A 283 -4.87 -15.12 2.04
C SER A 283 -4.37 -15.56 0.68
N ALA A 284 -5.27 -15.58 -0.31
CA ALA A 284 -4.91 -15.97 -1.68
C ALA A 284 -3.84 -15.06 -2.30
N ARG A 285 -3.80 -13.79 -1.89
CA ARG A 285 -3.01 -12.74 -2.56
C ARG A 285 -1.68 -12.47 -1.87
N TYR A 286 -1.67 -12.47 -0.55
CA TYR A 286 -0.53 -12.00 0.23
C TYR A 286 -0.09 -13.09 1.21
N ARG A 287 1.20 -13.39 1.22
CA ARG A 287 1.85 -14.14 2.29
C ARG A 287 2.14 -13.25 3.49
N LYS A 288 2.52 -11.99 3.22
CA LYS A 288 2.93 -11.04 4.25
C LYS A 288 2.53 -9.61 3.87
N SER A 289 2.19 -8.80 4.86
CA SER A 289 1.79 -7.40 4.71
C SER A 289 2.40 -6.58 5.84
N GLU A 290 3.05 -5.47 5.50
CA GLU A 290 3.65 -4.55 6.45
C GLU A 290 3.09 -3.15 6.24
N VAL A 291 2.60 -2.54 7.31
CA VAL A 291 2.07 -1.17 7.28
C VAL A 291 2.67 -0.39 8.43
N LEU A 292 3.32 0.74 8.14
CA LEU A 292 3.74 1.69 9.15
C LEU A 292 2.72 2.82 9.23
N ILE A 293 2.20 3.06 10.42
CA ILE A 293 1.29 4.18 10.74
C ILE A 293 2.06 5.19 11.58
N ASP A 294 2.15 6.42 11.09
CA ASP A 294 2.87 7.51 11.76
C ASP A 294 2.21 7.88 13.09
N HIS A 295 3.01 8.06 14.16
CA HIS A 295 2.48 8.37 15.50
C HIS A 295 1.69 9.67 15.54
N ALA A 296 2.17 10.73 14.87
CA ALA A 296 1.60 12.06 14.98
C ALA A 296 0.49 12.31 13.94
N LEU A 297 0.67 11.83 12.71
CA LEU A 297 -0.32 11.99 11.65
C LEU A 297 -1.46 10.96 11.77
N GLY A 298 -1.19 9.80 12.37
CA GLY A 298 -2.17 8.73 12.51
C GLY A 298 -2.61 8.13 11.18
N VAL A 299 -1.77 8.19 10.14
CA VAL A 299 -2.06 7.64 8.80
C VAL A 299 -0.95 6.71 8.32
N PRO A 300 -1.22 5.75 7.42
CA PRO A 300 -0.20 4.93 6.81
C PRO A 300 0.82 5.75 6.02
N VAL A 301 2.11 5.55 6.29
CA VAL A 301 3.23 6.19 5.58
C VAL A 301 4.08 5.20 4.80
N VAL A 302 4.01 3.92 5.14
CA VAL A 302 4.61 2.81 4.38
C VAL A 302 3.62 1.67 4.26
N VAL A 303 3.55 1.07 3.07
CA VAL A 303 2.89 -0.22 2.84
C VAL A 303 3.81 -1.09 2.00
N ARG A 304 4.07 -2.32 2.46
CA ARG A 304 4.73 -3.37 1.68
C ARG A 304 3.87 -4.62 1.71
N ASN A 305 3.53 -5.17 0.56
CA ASN A 305 2.83 -6.45 0.50
C ASN A 305 3.62 -7.44 -0.34
N PHE A 306 3.68 -8.67 0.17
CA PHE A 306 4.45 -9.76 -0.38
C PHE A 306 3.50 -10.90 -0.74
N GLY A 307 3.62 -11.40 -1.96
CA GLY A 307 2.87 -12.54 -2.45
C GLY A 307 3.44 -13.87 -1.97
N TRP A 308 2.94 -14.93 -2.57
CA TRP A 308 3.45 -16.27 -2.38
C TRP A 308 4.59 -16.56 -3.37
N PRO A 309 5.66 -17.25 -2.94
CA PRO A 309 6.71 -17.66 -3.86
C PRO A 309 6.14 -18.60 -4.95
N ALA A 310 6.77 -18.60 -6.12
CA ALA A 310 6.49 -19.60 -7.15
C ALA A 310 6.87 -20.99 -6.62
N GLU A 311 6.22 -22.05 -7.11
CA GLU A 311 6.50 -23.43 -6.67
C GLU A 311 7.96 -23.84 -6.89
N ALA A 312 8.60 -23.27 -7.93
CA ALA A 312 10.01 -23.51 -8.24
C ALA A 312 11.00 -22.61 -7.48
N SER A 313 10.51 -21.70 -6.63
CA SER A 313 11.37 -20.82 -5.85
C SER A 313 12.23 -21.63 -4.88
N THR A 314 13.50 -21.24 -4.76
CA THR A 314 14.46 -21.79 -3.79
C THR A 314 14.84 -20.77 -2.72
N ALA A 315 14.20 -19.59 -2.73
CA ALA A 315 14.45 -18.54 -1.76
C ALA A 315 14.03 -18.98 -0.36
N VAL A 316 14.84 -18.62 0.63
CA VAL A 316 14.61 -18.91 2.04
C VAL A 316 14.85 -17.67 2.90
N GLY A 317 14.17 -17.60 4.04
CA GLY A 317 14.27 -16.47 4.96
C GLY A 317 13.96 -15.13 4.28
N GLN A 318 14.82 -14.14 4.47
CA GLN A 318 14.63 -12.78 3.95
C GLN A 318 14.66 -12.69 2.41
N ALA A 319 15.27 -13.67 1.72
CA ALA A 319 15.30 -13.68 0.26
C ALA A 319 13.89 -13.86 -0.34
N VAL A 320 12.97 -14.51 0.39
CA VAL A 320 11.58 -14.70 -0.05
C VAL A 320 10.88 -13.35 -0.16
N ASP A 321 11.11 -12.42 0.77
CA ASP A 321 10.50 -11.09 0.74
C ASP A 321 10.94 -10.30 -0.51
N ALA A 322 12.22 -10.40 -0.90
CA ALA A 322 12.72 -9.75 -2.11
C ALA A 322 12.11 -10.34 -3.39
N GLU A 323 11.98 -11.67 -3.49
CA GLU A 323 11.40 -12.34 -4.65
C GLU A 323 9.88 -12.12 -4.77
N THR A 324 9.19 -12.01 -3.62
CA THR A 324 7.73 -11.99 -3.58
C THR A 324 7.13 -10.60 -3.40
N LEU A 325 7.92 -9.52 -3.48
CA LEU A 325 7.40 -8.16 -3.36
C LEU A 325 6.37 -7.87 -4.46
N VAL A 326 5.13 -7.59 -4.06
CA VAL A 326 4.02 -7.28 -4.98
C VAL A 326 3.83 -5.78 -5.10
N GLU A 327 3.99 -5.05 -4.00
CA GLU A 327 3.85 -3.61 -3.97
C GLU A 327 4.57 -3.01 -2.77
N PHE A 328 5.15 -1.83 -2.99
CA PHE A 328 5.80 -1.02 -1.98
C PHE A 328 5.44 0.45 -2.22
N TYR A 329 4.72 1.02 -1.26
CA TYR A 329 4.27 2.41 -1.28
C TYR A 329 4.85 3.17 -0.11
N THR A 330 5.26 4.41 -0.36
CA THR A 330 5.64 5.33 0.72
C THR A 330 5.09 6.73 0.51
N PHE A 331 4.66 7.38 1.59
CA PHE A 331 4.24 8.77 1.62
C PHE A 331 5.15 9.55 2.55
N ARG A 332 5.86 10.54 2.00
CA ARG A 332 6.75 11.44 2.73
C ARG A 332 6.27 12.88 2.60
N LYS A 333 6.68 13.74 3.52
CA LYS A 333 6.37 15.18 3.49
C LYS A 333 4.88 15.45 3.25
N ILE A 334 4.02 14.78 4.01
CA ILE A 334 2.56 14.92 3.91
C ILE A 334 2.17 16.27 4.50
N GLU A 335 1.43 17.07 3.73
CA GLU A 335 0.85 18.33 4.18
C GLU A 335 -0.67 18.31 3.96
N PHE A 336 -1.42 18.10 5.04
CA PHE A 336 -2.88 18.17 5.01
C PHE A 336 -3.35 19.61 4.75
N GLN A 337 -4.29 19.76 3.82
CA GLN A 337 -4.75 21.07 3.36
C GLN A 337 -6.06 21.43 4.06
N ARG A 338 -6.10 22.58 4.73
CA ARG A 338 -7.35 23.14 5.27
C ARG A 338 -8.31 23.64 4.19
N GLN A 339 -7.76 23.98 3.03
CA GLN A 339 -8.51 24.41 1.85
C GLN A 339 -7.73 24.06 0.59
N ILE A 340 -8.42 23.76 -0.50
CA ILE A 340 -7.79 23.56 -1.81
C ILE A 340 -7.93 24.84 -2.63
N VAL A 341 -6.80 25.43 -3.01
CA VAL A 341 -6.77 26.64 -3.84
C VAL A 341 -7.54 26.40 -5.15
N ARG A 342 -8.41 27.34 -5.53
CA ARG A 342 -9.20 27.27 -6.77
C ARG A 342 -8.28 27.12 -7.99
N GLY A 343 -8.66 26.27 -8.93
CA GLY A 343 -7.87 25.98 -10.13
C GLY A 343 -6.68 25.04 -9.90
N THR A 344 -6.48 24.51 -8.68
CA THR A 344 -5.41 23.53 -8.41
C THR A 344 -5.54 22.27 -9.28
N PHE A 345 -6.76 21.88 -9.66
CA PHE A 345 -7.02 20.70 -10.49
C PHE A 345 -7.56 21.07 -11.88
N ASP A 346 -7.30 22.30 -12.33
CA ASP A 346 -7.68 22.75 -13.68
C ASP A 346 -6.55 22.44 -14.67
N ARG A 347 -6.91 21.92 -15.85
CA ARG A 347 -5.96 21.66 -16.93
C ARG A 347 -5.23 22.93 -17.41
N SER A 348 -5.86 24.09 -17.29
CA SER A 348 -5.34 25.41 -17.69
C SER A 348 -4.43 26.05 -16.65
N ASN A 349 -4.21 25.38 -15.50
CA ASN A 349 -3.30 25.85 -14.48
C ASN A 349 -1.89 26.06 -15.07
N LYS A 350 -1.40 27.29 -15.03
CA LYS A 350 -0.12 27.71 -15.65
C LYS A 350 1.11 26.98 -15.11
N SER A 351 1.01 26.42 -13.89
CA SER A 351 2.07 25.60 -13.31
C SER A 351 2.16 24.19 -13.91
N TYR A 352 1.11 23.75 -14.61
CA TYR A 352 1.04 22.45 -15.29
C TYR A 352 1.34 22.60 -16.77
N LYS A 353 1.55 21.48 -17.47
CA LYS A 353 1.98 21.47 -18.89
C LYS A 353 1.04 20.68 -19.80
N PHE A 354 -0.25 20.60 -19.44
CA PHE A 354 -1.26 19.88 -20.23
C PHE A 354 -1.55 20.55 -21.57
#